data_AF-A0A844TVW2-F1
#
_entry.id   AF-A0A844TVW2-F1
#
_cell.length_a   1.000
_cell.length_b   1.000
_cell.length_c   1.000
_cell.angle_alpha   90.00
_cell.angle_beta   90.00
_cell.angle_gamma   90.00
#
_symmetry.space_group_name_H-M   'P 1'
#
loop_
_entity.id
_entity.type
_entity.pdbx_description
1 polymer ?
#
loop_
_entity_poly.entity_id
_entity_poly.type
_entity_poly.pdbx_seq_one_letter_code
_entity_poly.pdbx_strand_id
1 'polypeptide(L)' 'MKYVVYTLITSMVFYGFYKFYFLSSTVCIRDYACYLKDPIFYGALCITVLVDILILHLITKTHQEF' A
#
# COMPACT_ATOMS: atom_id res chain seq x y z
N MET A 1 7.70 -13.61 15.28
CA MET A 1 7.83 -13.74 13.80
C MET A 1 6.61 -13.23 13.03
N LYS A 2 5.36 -13.44 13.49
CA LYS A 2 4.14 -12.97 12.80
C LYS A 2 4.17 -11.48 12.40
N TYR A 3 4.56 -10.60 13.32
CA TYR A 3 4.67 -9.15 13.03
C TYR A 3 5.68 -8.81 11.94
N VAL A 4 6.81 -9.53 11.85
CA VAL A 4 7.81 -9.31 10.79
C VAL A 4 7.24 -9.65 9.43
N VAL A 5 6.47 -10.75 9.34
CA VAL A 5 5.79 -11.16 8.11
C VAL A 5 4.76 -10.12 7.69
N TYR A 6 3.94 -9.61 8.62
CA TYR A 6 2.99 -8.54 8.33
C TYR A 6 3.69 -7.28 7.83
N THR A 7 4.77 -6.85 8.49
CA THR A 7 5.54 -5.68 8.05
C THR A 7 6.11 -5.86 6.64
N LEU A 8 6.58 -7.07 6.28
CA LEU A 8 7.08 -7.35 4.92
C LEU A 8 5.96 -7.25 3.88
N ILE A 9 4.80 -7.84 4.15
CA ILE A 9 3.64 -7.79 3.25
C ILE A 9 3.19 -6.35 3.03
N THR A 10 2.98 -5.61 4.12
CA THR A 10 2.59 -4.19 4.04
C THR A 10 3.61 -3.37 3.27
N SER A 11 4.91 -3.60 3.50
CA SER A 11 5.97 -2.92 2.73
C SER A 11 5.88 -3.20 1.23
N MET A 12 5.55 -4.43 0.83
CA MET A 12 5.35 -4.77 -0.59
C MET A 12 4.13 -4.07 -1.20
N VAL A 13 3.01 -4.00 -0.48
CA VAL A 13 1.78 -3.33 -0.94
C VAL A 13 2.03 -1.83 -1.12
N PHE A 14 2.63 -1.17 -0.14
CA PHE A 14 2.97 0.26 -0.22
C PHE A 14 4.05 0.54 -1.28
N TYR A 15 4.97 -0.38 -1.53
CA TYR A 15 5.90 -0.27 -2.66
C TYR A 15 5.18 -0.35 -4.01
N GLY A 16 4.16 -1.19 -4.12
CA GLY A 16 3.28 -1.25 -5.30
C GLY A 16 2.58 0.09 -5.56
N PHE A 17 2.01 0.69 -4.52
CA PHE A 17 1.45 2.05 -4.59
C PHE A 17 2.49 3.07 -5.06
N TYR A 18 3.68 3.03 -4.47
CA TYR A 18 4.76 3.94 -4.83
C TYR A 18 5.10 3.85 -6.33
N LYS A 19 5.28 2.63 -6.85
CA LYS A 19 5.55 2.41 -8.27
C LYS A 19 4.41 2.91 -9.16
N PHE A 20 3.18 2.57 -8.80
CA PHE A 20 2.02 2.94 -9.60
C PHE A 20 1.82 4.45 -9.64
N TYR A 21 1.82 5.12 -8.49
CA TYR A 21 1.47 6.53 -8.41
C TYR A 21 2.64 7.47 -8.72
N PHE A 22 3.83 7.24 -8.18
CA PHE A 22 4.96 8.17 -8.36
C PHE A 22 5.81 7.83 -9.60
N LEU A 23 6.09 6.54 -9.80
CA LEU A 23 6.99 6.11 -10.87
C LEU A 23 6.31 6.13 -12.24
N SER A 24 5.00 5.83 -12.31
CA SER A 24 4.24 5.89 -13.56
C SER A 24 3.77 7.30 -13.94
N SER A 25 3.49 8.17 -12.96
CA SER A 25 2.84 9.47 -13.21
C SER A 25 3.82 10.63 -13.37
N THR A 26 5.15 10.39 -13.39
CA THR A 26 6.21 11.42 -13.34
C THR A 26 6.12 12.39 -12.14
N VAL A 27 5.30 12.06 -11.15
CA VAL A 27 5.11 12.87 -9.93
C VAL A 27 6.26 12.56 -8.98
N CYS A 28 7.05 13.57 -8.63
CA CYS A 28 8.14 13.38 -7.68
C CYS A 28 7.57 13.29 -6.26
N ILE A 29 7.99 12.28 -5.49
CA ILE A 29 7.61 12.15 -4.07
C ILE A 29 8.07 13.34 -3.21
N ARG A 30 9.03 14.13 -3.69
CA ARG A 30 9.51 15.34 -3.00
C ARG A 30 8.56 16.53 -3.18
N ASP A 31 7.67 16.48 -4.18
CA ASP A 31 6.78 17.58 -4.53
C ASP A 31 5.40 17.41 -3.87
N TYR A 32 5.37 17.54 -2.54
CA TYR A 32 4.18 17.34 -1.72
C TYR A 32 3.05 18.31 -2.06
N ALA A 33 3.36 19.50 -2.56
CA ALA A 33 2.36 20.46 -2.99
C ALA A 33 1.59 19.99 -4.24
N CYS A 34 2.20 19.14 -5.05
CA CYS A 34 1.61 18.57 -6.25
C CYS A 34 0.68 17.39 -5.91
N TYR A 35 1.21 16.32 -5.31
CA TYR A 35 0.41 15.10 -5.10
C TYR A 35 -0.65 15.22 -4.01
N LEU A 36 -0.48 16.10 -3.01
CA LEU A 36 -1.52 16.31 -1.98
C LEU A 36 -2.74 17.07 -2.51
N LYS A 37 -2.63 17.76 -3.65
CA LYS A 37 -3.77 18.39 -4.32
C LYS A 37 -4.45 17.46 -5.32
N ASP A 38 -3.79 16.37 -5.69
CA ASP A 38 -4.31 15.42 -6.65
C ASP A 38 -5.33 14.48 -5.97
N PRO A 39 -6.63 14.51 -6.36
CA PRO A 39 -7.63 13.60 -5.81
C PRO A 39 -7.30 12.12 -6.10
N ILE A 40 -6.55 11.82 -7.18
CA ILE A 40 -6.14 10.47 -7.53
C ILE A 40 -5.18 9.90 -6.48
N PHE A 41 -4.34 10.74 -5.86
CA PHE A 41 -3.45 10.33 -4.78
C PHE A 41 -4.24 9.67 -3.63
N TYR A 42 -5.29 10.33 -3.16
CA TYR A 42 -6.11 9.84 -2.06
C TYR A 42 -6.91 8.58 -2.45
N GLY A 43 -7.40 8.52 -3.69
CA GLY A 43 -8.08 7.33 -4.21
C GLY A 43 -7.15 6.11 -4.25
N ALA A 44 -5.96 6.28 -4.83
CA ALA A 44 -4.95 5.23 -4.92
C ALA A 44 -4.44 4.81 -3.52
N LEU A 45 -4.26 5.75 -2.59
CA LEU A 45 -3.88 5.46 -1.22
C LEU A 45 -4.97 4.67 -0.48
N CYS A 46 -6.24 5.05 -0.65
CA CYS A 46 -7.38 4.34 -0.06
C CYS A 46 -7.45 2.88 -0.56
N ILE A 47 -7.33 2.68 -1.88
CA ILE A 47 -7.29 1.33 -2.48
C ILE A 47 -6.13 0.52 -1.91
N THR A 48 -4.95 1.13 -1.76
CA THR A 48 -3.76 0.48 -1.21
C THR A 48 -4.00 -0.01 0.21
N VAL A 49 -4.60 0.81 1.07
CA VAL A 49 -4.93 0.43 2.45
C VAL A 49 -5.96 -0.70 2.50
N LEU A 50 -7.00 -0.66 1.64
CA LEU A 50 -7.99 -1.73 1.57
C LEU A 50 -7.38 -3.06 1.14
N VAL A 51 -6.49 -3.03 0.14
CA VAL A 51 -5.77 -4.23 -0.33
C VAL A 51 -4.86 -4.78 0.78
N ASP A 52 -4.14 -3.91 1.50
CA ASP A 52 -3.27 -4.34 2.60
C ASP A 52 -4.05 -5.04 3.71
N ILE A 53 -5.16 -4.44 4.17
CA ILE A 53 -6.03 -5.04 5.19
C ILE A 53 -6.59 -6.38 4.70
N LEU A 54 -7.03 -6.47 3.44
CA LEU A 54 -7.58 -7.69 2.87
C LEU A 54 -6.55 -8.83 2.81
N ILE A 55 -5.32 -8.53 2.37
CA ILE A 55 -4.22 -9.50 2.34
C ILE A 55 -3.85 -9.96 3.76
N LEU A 56 -3.70 -9.03 4.70
CA LEU A 56 -3.39 -9.35 6.09
C LEU A 56 -4.49 -10.19 6.74
N HIS A 57 -5.76 -9.89 6.44
CA HIS A 57 -6.90 -10.68 6.92
C HIS A 57 -6.86 -12.11 6.37
N LEU A 58 -6.64 -12.29 5.06
CA LEU A 58 -6.54 -13.60 4.42
C LEU A 58 -5.42 -14.43 5.05
N ILE A 59 -4.23 -13.85 5.20
CA ILE A 59 -3.07 -14.55 5.76
C ILE A 59 -3.30 -14.93 7.24
N THR A 60 -3.94 -14.05 8.00
CA THR A 60 -4.27 -14.32 9.40
C THR A 60 -5.27 -15.46 9.51
N LYS A 61 -6.29 -15.51 8.64
CA LYS A 61 -7.27 -16.59 8.59
C LYS A 61 -6.62 -17.92 8.21
N THR A 62 -5.77 -17.94 7.18
CA THR A 62 -5.02 -19.15 6.77
C THR A 62 -4.17 -19.70 7.92
N HIS A 63 -3.60 -18.84 8.77
CA HIS A 63 -2.81 -19.29 9.92
C HIS A 63 -3.66 -19.85 11.08
N GLN A 64 -4.97 -19.63 11.11
CA GLN A 64 -5.87 -20.19 12.15
C GLN A 64 -6.41 -21.58 11.78
N GLU A 65 -6.37 -21.96 10.50
CA GLU A 65 -6.87 -23.25 10.00
C GLU A 65 -5.80 -24.37 10.02
N PHE A 66 -4.58 -24.07 10.48
CA PHE A 66 -3.46 -25.00 10.70
C PHE A 66 -3.03 -25.03 12.17
#